data_AF-A0A938S9A8-F1
#
_entry.id   AF-A0A938S9A8-F1
#
_cell.length_a   1.000
_cell.length_b   1.000
_cell.length_c   1.000
_cell.angle_alpha   90.00
_cell.angle_beta   90.00
_cell.angle_gamma   90.00
#
_symmetry.space_group_name_H-M   'P 1'
#
loop_
_entity.id
_entity.type
_entity.pdbx_description
1 polymer ?
#
loop_
_entity_poly.entity_id
_entity_poly.type
_entity_poly.pdbx_seq_one_letter_code
_entity_poly.pdbx_strand_id
1 'polypeptide(L)'
;NPDVVAALVEMCVAVGAGKVKVIEHTISPNPRPAYEMSGIAEAAKRAGAQVLFVDQERFHELPIPNGKALKSWPFYEDFVFADRVDVLINVPAAKHHSTSRLSMGLKNVFGMIGGERGALHKDIHPKIADLNRVLKIDLTVLDAYRILTQHGPSGNSLADVDNSPERARRIVVSTDPVAVDAYGATLFGLKPDDIGFIREAHEAGLGELDFKVTAELAV
;
A
#
# COMPACT_ATOMS: atom_id res chain seq x y z
N ASN A 1 4.78 2.80 9.52
CA ASN A 1 4.77 3.69 10.69
C ASN A 1 3.99 2.99 11.79
N PRO A 2 4.61 2.62 12.92
CA PRO A 2 3.96 1.82 13.95
C PRO A 2 2.78 2.56 14.62
N ASP A 3 2.83 3.89 14.71
CA ASP A 3 1.78 4.68 15.36
C ASP A 3 0.51 4.73 14.50
N VAL A 4 0.65 4.91 13.18
CA VAL A 4 -0.49 4.84 12.24
C VAL A 4 -1.13 3.46 12.26
N VAL A 5 -0.34 2.39 12.25
CA VAL A 5 -0.87 1.03 12.32
C VAL A 5 -1.59 0.78 13.65
N ALA A 6 -1.02 1.19 14.77
CA ALA A 6 -1.66 1.04 16.08
C ALA A 6 -2.99 1.80 16.15
N ALA A 7 -3.02 3.06 15.69
CA ALA A 7 -4.25 3.87 15.67
C ALA A 7 -5.35 3.21 14.81
N LEU A 8 -5.01 2.68 13.64
CA LEU A 8 -5.97 1.96 12.80
C LEU A 8 -6.49 0.69 13.47
N VAL A 9 -5.62 -0.08 14.13
CA VAL A 9 -6.02 -1.28 14.89
C VAL A 9 -6.97 -0.90 16.02
N GLU A 10 -6.63 0.12 16.81
CA GLU A 10 -7.48 0.61 17.91
C GLU A 10 -8.85 1.07 17.40
N MET A 11 -8.90 1.80 16.28
CA MET A 11 -10.16 2.20 15.64
C MET A 11 -10.98 0.99 15.19
N CYS A 12 -10.35 -0.02 14.59
CA CYS A 12 -11.04 -1.25 14.18
C CYS A 12 -11.63 -1.99 15.39
N VAL A 13 -10.86 -2.12 16.47
CA VAL A 13 -11.35 -2.76 17.72
C VAL A 13 -12.49 -1.93 18.34
N ALA A 14 -12.37 -0.60 18.37
CA ALA A 14 -13.37 0.29 18.94
C ALA A 14 -14.73 0.22 18.22
N VAL A 15 -14.74 -0.02 16.90
CA VAL A 15 -15.97 -0.22 16.12
C VAL A 15 -16.48 -1.67 16.13
N GLY A 16 -15.85 -2.55 16.91
CA GLY A 16 -16.32 -3.91 17.16
C GLY A 16 -15.80 -4.97 16.20
N ALA A 17 -14.66 -4.76 15.53
CA ALA A 17 -14.04 -5.80 14.73
C ALA A 17 -13.70 -7.03 15.62
N GLY A 18 -14.27 -8.19 15.29
CA GLY A 18 -14.05 -9.42 16.07
C GLY A 18 -12.61 -9.96 15.98
N LYS A 19 -11.87 -9.59 14.93
CA LYS A 19 -10.46 -9.93 14.74
C LYS A 19 -9.79 -8.92 13.82
N VAL A 20 -8.64 -8.40 14.24
CA VAL A 20 -7.78 -7.54 13.39
C VAL A 20 -6.48 -8.29 13.08
N LYS A 21 -6.12 -8.38 11.80
CA LYS A 21 -4.86 -8.99 11.33
C LYS A 21 -3.96 -7.89 10.76
N VAL A 22 -2.67 -7.90 11.09
CA VAL A 22 -1.65 -7.05 10.46
C VAL A 22 -0.63 -7.96 9.77
N ILE A 23 -0.46 -7.76 8.46
CA ILE A 23 0.36 -8.62 7.60
C ILE A 23 1.23 -7.73 6.71
N GLU A 24 2.52 -8.01 6.66
CA GLU A 24 3.52 -7.38 5.79
C GLU A 24 4.31 -8.46 5.04
N HIS A 25 4.38 -8.36 3.70
CA HIS A 25 5.23 -9.23 2.88
C HIS A 25 6.56 -8.54 2.55
N THR A 26 7.52 -8.75 3.44
CA THR A 26 8.85 -8.12 3.36
C THR A 26 9.61 -8.50 2.09
N ILE A 27 10.54 -7.64 1.67
CA ILE A 27 11.47 -7.94 0.57
C ILE A 27 12.44 -9.06 0.97
N SER A 28 12.89 -9.05 2.24
CA SER A 28 13.75 -10.09 2.80
C SER A 28 12.96 -11.39 2.98
N PRO A 29 13.56 -12.57 2.68
CA PRO A 29 12.99 -13.87 3.01
C PRO A 29 12.80 -14.08 4.51
N ASN A 30 13.66 -13.47 5.35
CA ASN A 30 13.45 -13.42 6.79
C ASN A 30 12.73 -12.10 7.14
N PRO A 31 11.44 -12.14 7.53
CA PRO A 31 10.68 -10.94 7.82
C PRO A 31 11.01 -10.34 9.20
N ARG A 32 11.53 -11.12 10.15
CA ARG A 32 11.68 -10.72 11.56
C ARG A 32 12.41 -9.40 11.76
N PRO A 33 13.59 -9.17 11.12
CA PRO A 33 14.32 -7.92 11.31
C PRO A 33 13.53 -6.68 10.87
N ALA A 34 12.69 -6.79 9.83
CA ALA A 34 11.88 -5.66 9.36
C ALA A 34 10.75 -5.32 10.35
N TYR A 35 10.11 -6.33 10.94
CA TYR A 35 9.11 -6.13 11.98
C TYR A 35 9.70 -5.54 13.27
N GLU A 36 10.89 -6.01 13.67
CA GLU A 36 11.62 -5.50 14.83
C GLU A 36 12.04 -4.04 14.62
N MET A 37 12.70 -3.75 13.49
CA MET A 37 13.21 -2.40 13.18
C MET A 37 12.09 -1.37 12.98
N SER A 38 10.97 -1.78 12.37
CA SER A 38 9.84 -0.88 12.15
C SER A 38 8.98 -0.63 13.40
N GLY A 39 9.06 -1.51 14.40
CA GLY A 39 8.21 -1.50 15.59
C GLY A 39 6.74 -1.86 15.33
N ILE A 40 6.36 -2.18 14.08
CA ILE A 40 4.96 -2.43 13.69
C ILE A 40 4.39 -3.63 14.43
N ALA A 41 5.16 -4.71 14.59
CA ALA A 41 4.67 -5.91 15.26
C ALA A 41 4.24 -5.62 16.71
N GLU A 42 5.09 -4.92 17.46
CA GLU A 42 4.82 -4.65 18.87
C GLU A 42 3.68 -3.64 19.05
N ALA A 43 3.66 -2.58 18.22
CA ALA A 43 2.59 -1.59 18.25
C ALA A 43 1.23 -2.20 17.90
N ALA A 44 1.15 -3.02 16.85
CA ALA A 44 -0.07 -3.69 16.42
C ALA A 44 -0.59 -4.70 17.46
N LYS A 45 0.30 -5.53 18.04
CA LYS A 45 -0.09 -6.49 19.10
C LYS A 45 -0.64 -5.77 20.32
N ARG A 46 0.03 -4.70 20.77
CA ARG A 46 -0.41 -3.90 21.92
C ARG A 46 -1.78 -3.25 21.68
N ALA A 47 -2.05 -2.85 20.44
CA ALA A 47 -3.34 -2.31 20.02
C ALA A 47 -4.45 -3.39 19.88
N GLY A 48 -4.11 -4.68 19.95
CA GLY A 48 -5.07 -5.79 19.92
C GLY A 48 -5.12 -6.58 18.61
N ALA A 49 -4.19 -6.36 17.67
CA ALA A 49 -4.12 -7.12 16.42
C ALA A 49 -3.32 -8.42 16.56
N GLN A 50 -3.65 -9.39 15.69
CA GLN A 50 -2.79 -10.52 15.39
C GLN A 50 -1.81 -10.13 14.29
N VAL A 51 -0.51 -10.25 14.57
CA VAL A 51 0.54 -10.01 13.57
C VAL A 51 0.87 -11.35 12.93
N LEU A 52 0.68 -11.45 11.61
CA LEU A 52 0.92 -12.68 10.85
C LEU A 52 2.10 -12.49 9.91
N PHE A 53 2.91 -13.54 9.79
CA PHE A 53 3.93 -13.63 8.77
C PHE A 53 3.37 -14.35 7.55
N VAL A 54 3.81 -13.91 6.38
CA VAL A 54 3.42 -14.50 5.11
C VAL A 54 3.98 -15.93 5.03
N ASP A 55 3.13 -16.84 4.57
CA ASP A 55 3.44 -18.24 4.33
C ASP A 55 3.38 -18.52 2.83
N GLN A 56 4.43 -19.16 2.30
CA GLN A 56 4.52 -19.42 0.87
C GLN A 56 3.43 -20.39 0.39
N GLU A 57 2.92 -21.27 1.26
CA GLU A 57 1.88 -22.25 0.92
C GLU A 57 0.48 -21.63 0.84
N ARG A 58 0.31 -20.38 1.30
CA ARG A 58 -0.97 -19.66 1.33
C ARG A 58 -1.15 -18.70 0.15
N PHE A 59 -0.27 -18.77 -0.84
CA PHE A 59 -0.42 -18.07 -2.12
C PHE A 59 -1.18 -18.94 -3.13
N HIS A 60 -2.13 -18.32 -3.80
CA HIS A 60 -2.95 -18.96 -4.82
C HIS A 60 -2.78 -18.23 -6.15
N GLU A 61 -2.49 -18.96 -7.22
CA GLU A 61 -2.49 -18.41 -8.58
C GLU A 61 -3.91 -18.02 -8.96
N LEU A 62 -4.17 -16.72 -9.15
CA LEU A 62 -5.48 -16.21 -9.52
C LEU A 62 -5.44 -15.58 -10.91
N PRO A 63 -6.48 -15.77 -11.73
CA PRO A 63 -6.61 -15.05 -13.00
C PRO A 63 -6.76 -13.55 -12.75
N ILE A 64 -6.18 -12.74 -13.63
CA ILE A 64 -6.34 -11.28 -13.60
C ILE A 64 -7.38 -10.92 -14.66
N PRO A 65 -8.61 -10.58 -14.27
CA PRO A 65 -9.68 -10.28 -15.22
C PRO A 65 -9.30 -9.03 -16.03
N ASN A 66 -9.39 -9.12 -17.36
CA ASN A 66 -9.05 -8.02 -18.26
C ASN A 66 -7.63 -7.44 -18.05
N GLY A 67 -6.67 -8.28 -17.63
CA GLY A 67 -5.29 -7.87 -17.48
C GLY A 67 -4.65 -7.46 -18.82
N LYS A 68 -4.00 -6.30 -18.84
CA LYS A 68 -3.33 -5.73 -20.02
C LYS A 68 -1.95 -6.36 -20.25
N ALA A 69 -1.23 -6.66 -19.17
CA ALA A 69 0.14 -7.19 -19.16
C ALA A 69 0.25 -8.57 -18.50
N LEU A 70 -0.62 -8.90 -17.54
CA LEU A 70 -0.61 -10.16 -16.81
C LEU A 70 -1.91 -10.94 -17.04
N LYS A 71 -1.80 -12.28 -17.18
CA LYS A 71 -2.98 -13.17 -17.27
C LYS A 71 -3.41 -13.71 -15.91
N SER A 72 -2.44 -13.95 -15.04
CA SER A 72 -2.62 -14.46 -13.68
C SER A 72 -1.38 -14.11 -12.85
N TRP A 73 -1.52 -14.18 -11.53
CA TRP A 73 -0.41 -14.03 -10.58
C TRP A 73 -0.74 -14.69 -9.24
N PRO A 74 0.24 -15.08 -8.40
CA PRO A 74 -0.03 -15.57 -7.06
C PRO A 74 -0.42 -14.47 -6.07
N PHE A 75 -1.57 -14.60 -5.40
CA PHE A 75 -2.06 -13.70 -4.35
C PHE A 75 -2.19 -14.42 -3.01
N TYR A 76 -1.92 -13.71 -1.91
CA TYR A 76 -2.04 -14.26 -0.57
C TYR A 76 -3.51 -14.33 -0.16
N GLU A 77 -3.99 -15.50 0.29
CA GLU A 77 -5.42 -15.76 0.51
C GLU A 77 -6.13 -14.76 1.42
N ASP A 78 -5.46 -14.25 2.47
CA ASP A 78 -6.06 -13.29 3.41
C ASP A 78 -6.38 -11.93 2.73
N PHE A 79 -5.82 -11.62 1.56
CA PHE A 79 -6.08 -10.35 0.86
C PHE A 79 -7.09 -10.46 -0.30
N VAL A 80 -7.51 -11.67 -0.66
CA VAL A 80 -8.33 -11.91 -1.88
C VAL A 80 -9.60 -12.70 -1.61
N PHE A 81 -9.61 -13.60 -0.62
CA PHE A 81 -10.78 -14.42 -0.36
C PHE A 81 -11.66 -13.79 0.73
N ALA A 82 -12.90 -13.47 0.37
CA ALA A 82 -13.85 -12.76 1.22
C ALA A 82 -14.27 -13.55 2.47
N ASP A 83 -14.08 -14.87 2.51
CA ASP A 83 -14.29 -15.71 3.70
C ASP A 83 -13.14 -15.60 4.72
N ARG A 84 -12.02 -14.95 4.35
CA ARG A 84 -10.85 -14.73 5.22
C ARG A 84 -10.83 -13.36 5.87
N VAL A 85 -11.32 -12.34 5.16
CA VAL A 85 -11.29 -10.92 5.56
C VAL A 85 -12.53 -10.20 5.00
N ASP A 86 -13.30 -9.59 5.90
CA ASP A 86 -14.50 -8.81 5.54
C ASP A 86 -14.17 -7.39 5.04
N VAL A 87 -13.09 -6.80 5.58
CA VAL A 87 -12.62 -5.44 5.29
C VAL A 87 -11.10 -5.43 5.12
N LEU A 88 -10.62 -5.04 3.94
CA LEU A 88 -9.20 -4.89 3.63
C LEU A 88 -8.77 -3.42 3.67
N ILE A 89 -7.91 -3.07 4.63
CA ILE A 89 -7.30 -1.74 4.76
C ILE A 89 -5.86 -1.77 4.25
N ASN A 90 -5.58 -1.02 3.19
CA ASN A 90 -4.25 -0.87 2.59
C ASN A 90 -3.53 0.33 3.23
N VAL A 91 -2.34 0.13 3.82
CA VAL A 91 -1.61 1.17 4.57
C VAL A 91 -0.22 1.44 3.98
N PRO A 92 -0.13 2.03 2.77
CA PRO A 92 1.15 2.34 2.13
C PRO A 92 1.86 3.52 2.80
N ALA A 93 3.20 3.52 2.75
CA ALA A 93 3.99 4.72 3.01
C ALA A 93 4.26 5.47 1.69
N ALA A 94 4.12 6.80 1.69
CA ALA A 94 4.45 7.63 0.53
C ALA A 94 5.97 7.74 0.34
N LYS A 95 6.48 7.23 -0.80
CA LYS A 95 7.91 7.32 -1.13
C LYS A 95 8.21 7.37 -2.62
N HIS A 96 9.37 7.92 -2.95
CA HIS A 96 10.04 7.76 -4.22
C HIS A 96 10.41 6.30 -4.49
N HIS A 97 10.39 5.90 -5.76
CA HIS A 97 10.84 4.59 -6.20
C HIS A 97 11.51 4.68 -7.57
N SER A 98 12.73 4.16 -7.71
CA SER A 98 13.54 4.30 -8.93
C SER A 98 12.87 3.79 -10.22
N THR A 99 12.13 2.68 -10.17
CA THR A 99 11.50 2.09 -11.37
C THR A 99 10.07 2.56 -11.66
N SER A 100 9.30 2.92 -10.65
CA SER A 100 7.87 3.25 -10.77
C SER A 100 7.60 4.73 -10.49
N ARG A 101 8.67 5.50 -10.28
CA ARG A 101 8.70 6.91 -9.83
C ARG A 101 8.25 7.08 -8.38
N LEU A 102 7.13 6.48 -7.99
CA LEU A 102 6.59 6.50 -6.64
C LEU A 102 6.18 5.09 -6.17
N SER A 103 6.08 4.90 -4.86
CA SER A 103 5.46 3.76 -4.20
C SER A 103 4.46 4.30 -3.19
N MET A 104 3.19 3.96 -3.40
CA MET A 104 2.02 4.39 -2.62
C MET A 104 0.98 3.26 -2.64
N GLY A 105 -0.31 3.56 -2.58
CA GLY A 105 -1.42 2.62 -2.44
C GLY A 105 -1.48 1.56 -3.52
N LEU A 106 -1.52 1.95 -4.78
CA LEU A 106 -1.65 1.01 -5.90
C LEU A 106 -0.44 0.07 -5.95
N LYS A 107 0.78 0.60 -5.75
CA LYS A 107 2.01 -0.22 -5.74
C LYS A 107 2.12 -1.13 -4.51
N ASN A 108 1.42 -0.83 -3.41
CA ASN A 108 1.46 -1.63 -2.19
C ASN A 108 0.91 -3.06 -2.38
N VAL A 109 0.23 -3.33 -3.50
CA VAL A 109 -0.13 -4.68 -3.96
C VAL A 109 1.06 -5.65 -3.99
N PHE A 110 2.30 -5.16 -4.14
CA PHE A 110 3.50 -6.00 -4.05
C PHE A 110 3.67 -6.69 -2.68
N GLY A 111 3.04 -6.14 -1.64
CA GLY A 111 2.93 -6.73 -0.30
C GLY A 111 1.87 -7.83 -0.20
N MET A 112 1.04 -8.00 -1.24
CA MET A 112 -0.12 -8.90 -1.24
C MET A 112 0.06 -10.11 -2.17
N ILE A 113 1.14 -10.11 -2.96
CA ILE A 113 1.43 -11.10 -3.99
C ILE A 113 2.66 -11.93 -3.68
N GLY A 114 2.70 -13.13 -4.25
CA GLY A 114 3.83 -14.05 -4.19
C GLY A 114 4.66 -14.03 -5.47
N GLY A 115 5.28 -15.17 -5.76
CA GLY A 115 6.01 -15.41 -7.01
C GLY A 115 7.29 -14.58 -7.14
N GLU A 116 7.83 -14.53 -8.36
CA GLU A 116 9.04 -13.79 -8.66
C GLU A 116 8.72 -12.29 -8.82
N ARG A 117 8.46 -11.60 -7.69
CA ARG A 117 8.12 -10.17 -7.66
C ARG A 117 9.16 -9.27 -8.37
N GLY A 118 10.40 -9.74 -8.50
CA GLY A 118 11.47 -9.10 -9.27
C GLY A 118 11.08 -8.84 -10.73
N ALA A 119 10.62 -9.88 -11.44
CA ALA A 119 10.20 -9.82 -12.85
C ALA A 119 9.08 -8.82 -13.15
N LEU A 120 8.30 -8.42 -12.15
CA LEU A 120 7.27 -7.39 -12.32
C LEU A 120 7.86 -5.99 -12.52
N HIS A 121 9.14 -5.75 -12.20
CA HIS A 121 9.75 -4.43 -12.29
C HIS A 121 10.03 -3.97 -13.72
N LYS A 122 10.15 -4.89 -14.67
CA LYS A 122 10.19 -4.56 -16.09
C LYS A 122 8.78 -4.17 -16.54
N ASP A 123 8.61 -3.02 -17.18
CA ASP A 123 7.30 -2.53 -17.66
C ASP A 123 6.23 -2.56 -16.55
N ILE A 124 6.60 -2.04 -15.37
CA ILE A 124 5.87 -2.23 -14.10
C ILE A 124 4.49 -1.57 -14.07
N HIS A 125 4.29 -0.49 -14.82
CA HIS A 125 3.09 0.35 -14.70
C HIS A 125 1.77 -0.38 -14.98
N PRO A 126 1.56 -1.02 -16.16
CA PRO A 126 0.33 -1.78 -16.42
C PRO A 126 0.20 -2.99 -15.49
N LYS A 127 1.32 -3.57 -15.02
CA LYS A 127 1.30 -4.71 -14.10
C LYS A 127 0.76 -4.33 -12.72
N ILE A 128 1.08 -3.13 -12.22
CA ILE A 128 0.51 -2.63 -10.96
C ILE A 128 -1.01 -2.50 -11.10
N ALA A 129 -1.50 -1.90 -12.20
CA ALA A 129 -2.93 -1.76 -12.44
C ALA A 129 -3.62 -3.13 -12.54
N ASP A 130 -3.05 -4.06 -13.31
CA ASP A 130 -3.53 -5.44 -13.44
C ASP A 130 -3.68 -6.15 -12.10
N LEU A 131 -2.67 -6.09 -11.24
CA LEU A 131 -2.73 -6.74 -9.93
C LEU A 131 -3.82 -6.15 -9.02
N ASN A 132 -4.08 -4.84 -9.11
CA ASN A 132 -5.15 -4.20 -8.34
C ASN A 132 -6.56 -4.61 -8.82
N ARG A 133 -6.71 -5.23 -10.00
CA ARG A 133 -8.02 -5.75 -10.46
C ARG A 133 -8.53 -6.97 -9.68
N VAL A 134 -7.63 -7.65 -8.97
CA VAL A 134 -7.96 -8.87 -8.20
C VAL A 134 -8.33 -8.53 -6.76
N LEU A 135 -7.83 -7.41 -6.25
CA LEU A 135 -8.02 -7.01 -4.86
C LEU A 135 -9.30 -6.22 -4.66
N LYS A 136 -10.01 -6.53 -3.58
CA LYS A 136 -11.09 -5.69 -3.06
C LYS A 136 -10.56 -4.91 -1.86
N ILE A 137 -9.89 -3.79 -2.12
CA ILE A 137 -9.42 -2.88 -1.07
C ILE A 137 -10.59 -1.98 -0.68
N ASP A 138 -11.04 -2.07 0.58
CA ASP A 138 -12.16 -1.27 1.07
C ASP A 138 -11.73 0.14 1.53
N LEU A 139 -10.47 0.29 1.97
CA LEU A 139 -9.90 1.56 2.41
C LEU A 139 -8.41 1.63 2.12
N THR A 140 -7.93 2.75 1.58
CA THR A 140 -6.49 3.06 1.49
C THR A 140 -6.17 4.22 2.43
N VAL A 141 -5.18 4.01 3.31
CA VAL A 141 -4.66 4.96 4.28
C VAL A 141 -3.19 5.23 3.97
N LEU A 142 -2.94 6.24 3.14
CA LEU A 142 -1.58 6.65 2.79
C LEU A 142 -0.93 7.40 3.94
N ASP A 143 0.12 6.80 4.48
CA ASP A 143 1.02 7.42 5.44
C ASP A 143 2.03 8.31 4.69
N ALA A 144 1.72 9.60 4.66
CA ALA A 144 2.60 10.65 4.20
C ALA A 144 3.07 11.52 5.38
N TYR A 145 3.16 10.95 6.59
CA TYR A 145 3.64 11.70 7.75
C TYR A 145 5.09 12.16 7.55
N ARG A 146 5.90 11.28 6.97
CA ARG A 146 7.22 11.56 6.41
C ARG A 146 7.31 10.87 5.05
N ILE A 147 7.93 11.52 4.07
CA ILE A 147 8.05 10.99 2.72
C ILE A 147 9.52 10.82 2.35
N LEU A 148 9.86 9.69 1.73
CA LEU A 148 11.20 9.52 1.15
C LEU A 148 11.17 10.11 -0.26
N THR A 149 11.93 11.16 -0.52
CA THR A 149 11.88 11.92 -1.78
C THR A 149 12.83 11.42 -2.85
N GLN A 150 13.90 10.69 -2.48
CA GLN A 150 14.92 10.20 -3.39
C GLN A 150 15.48 8.85 -2.94
N HIS A 151 16.20 8.16 -3.83
CA HIS A 151 16.95 6.93 -3.55
C HIS A 151 16.15 5.77 -2.91
N GLY A 152 14.83 5.76 -3.10
CA GLY A 152 13.99 4.59 -2.81
C GLY A 152 14.35 3.39 -3.70
N PRO A 153 14.13 2.14 -3.23
CA PRO A 153 13.23 1.80 -2.12
C PRO A 153 13.85 1.83 -0.72
N SER A 154 15.18 1.81 -0.61
CA SER A 154 15.89 1.65 0.68
C SER A 154 16.04 2.97 1.45
N GLY A 155 16.26 4.10 0.75
CA GLY A 155 16.52 5.39 1.38
C GLY A 155 17.84 5.39 2.15
N ASN A 156 18.89 5.96 1.55
CA ASN A 156 20.25 5.85 2.10
C ASN A 156 20.62 7.01 3.05
N SER A 157 19.78 8.04 3.14
CA SER A 157 20.06 9.26 3.91
C SER A 157 18.79 9.88 4.47
N LEU A 158 18.87 10.40 5.69
CA LEU A 158 17.81 11.24 6.26
C LEU A 158 17.62 12.55 5.47
N ALA A 159 18.62 13.00 4.71
CA ALA A 159 18.50 14.15 3.82
C ALA A 159 17.50 13.93 2.69
N ASP A 160 17.22 12.67 2.34
CA ASP A 160 16.20 12.31 1.35
C ASP A 160 14.79 12.24 1.96
N VAL A 161 14.66 12.39 3.29
CA VAL A 161 13.37 12.30 3.99
C VAL A 161 12.82 13.70 4.25
N ASP A 162 11.64 13.97 3.69
CA ASP A 162 10.90 15.19 3.99
C ASP A 162 9.86 14.92 5.10
N ASN A 163 9.85 15.79 6.10
CA ASN A 163 8.90 15.79 7.22
C ASN A 163 8.41 17.23 7.50
N SER A 164 8.34 18.06 6.46
CA SER A 164 7.84 19.43 6.49
C SER A 164 6.30 19.46 6.42
N PRO A 165 5.62 20.42 7.08
CA PRO A 165 4.17 20.55 6.98
C PRO A 165 3.63 20.79 5.56
N GLU A 166 4.45 21.32 4.66
CA GLU A 166 4.09 21.70 3.30
C GLU A 166 3.96 20.49 2.37
N ARG A 167 4.81 19.47 2.53
CA ARG A 167 4.84 18.28 1.65
C ARG A 167 4.60 16.95 2.36
N ALA A 168 4.65 16.94 3.70
CA ALA A 168 4.47 15.75 4.50
C ALA A 168 3.49 16.03 5.66
N ARG A 169 3.55 15.24 6.74
CA ARG A 169 2.65 15.33 7.90
C ARG A 169 1.18 15.24 7.51
N ARG A 170 0.85 14.30 6.62
CA ARG A 170 -0.52 14.01 6.21
C ARG A 170 -0.79 12.51 6.30
N ILE A 171 -2.02 12.18 6.69
CA ILE A 171 -2.59 10.86 6.49
C ILE A 171 -3.73 11.05 5.50
N VAL A 172 -3.65 10.41 4.35
CA VAL A 172 -4.63 10.56 3.27
C VAL A 172 -5.47 9.29 3.23
N VAL A 173 -6.79 9.44 3.31
CA VAL A 173 -7.71 8.33 3.47
C VAL A 173 -8.80 8.41 2.40
N SER A 174 -9.00 7.33 1.67
CA SER A 174 -10.13 7.20 0.73
C SER A 174 -10.45 5.74 0.46
N THR A 175 -11.68 5.47 0.05
CA THR A 175 -12.10 4.19 -0.52
C THR A 175 -11.71 4.06 -2.00
N ASP A 176 -11.27 5.16 -2.63
CA ASP A 176 -10.74 5.18 -4.00
C ASP A 176 -9.19 5.17 -3.96
N PRO A 177 -8.53 4.06 -4.33
CA PRO A 177 -7.08 3.96 -4.29
C PRO A 177 -6.37 4.82 -5.34
N VAL A 178 -7.01 5.09 -6.49
CA VAL A 178 -6.45 5.96 -7.54
C VAL A 178 -6.45 7.41 -7.05
N ALA A 179 -7.52 7.85 -6.40
CA ALA A 179 -7.60 9.20 -5.83
C ALA A 179 -6.55 9.41 -4.72
N VAL A 180 -6.28 8.40 -3.89
CA VAL A 180 -5.21 8.47 -2.87
C VAL A 180 -3.85 8.67 -3.53
N ASP A 181 -3.53 7.87 -4.54
CA ASP A 181 -2.23 7.97 -5.21
C ASP A 181 -2.12 9.24 -6.06
N ALA A 182 -3.22 9.72 -6.62
CA ALA A 182 -3.28 11.00 -7.33
C ALA A 182 -2.99 12.16 -6.36
N TYR A 183 -3.64 12.21 -5.19
CA TYR A 183 -3.28 13.18 -4.16
C TYR A 183 -1.82 13.02 -3.75
N GLY A 184 -1.39 11.79 -3.48
CA GLY A 184 -0.02 11.47 -3.06
C GLY A 184 1.04 11.96 -4.04
N ALA A 185 0.80 11.89 -5.35
CA ALA A 185 1.71 12.42 -6.37
C ALA A 185 1.97 13.93 -6.21
N THR A 186 0.97 14.70 -5.78
CA THR A 186 1.12 16.16 -5.57
C THR A 186 2.09 16.50 -4.45
N LEU A 187 2.24 15.62 -3.44
CA LEU A 187 3.20 15.78 -2.35
C LEU A 187 4.66 15.73 -2.84
N PHE A 188 4.89 15.11 -4.00
CA PHE A 188 6.19 15.07 -4.68
C PHE A 188 6.35 16.15 -5.76
N GLY A 189 5.37 17.07 -5.89
CA GLY A 189 5.34 18.08 -6.95
C GLY A 189 5.09 17.48 -8.34
N LEU A 190 4.45 16.32 -8.41
CA LEU A 190 4.20 15.58 -9.64
C LEU A 190 2.71 15.64 -10.01
N LYS A 191 2.40 15.60 -11.30
CA LYS A 191 1.03 15.39 -11.75
C LYS A 191 0.69 13.90 -11.65
N PRO A 192 -0.52 13.53 -11.20
CA PRO A 192 -0.95 12.14 -11.14
C PRO A 192 -0.76 11.39 -12.48
N ASP A 193 -1.12 12.06 -13.58
CA ASP A 193 -1.06 11.51 -14.93
C ASP A 193 0.37 11.27 -15.44
N ASP A 194 1.39 11.89 -14.82
CA ASP A 194 2.78 11.62 -15.13
C ASP A 194 3.29 10.32 -14.46
N ILE A 195 2.49 9.68 -13.60
CA ILE A 195 2.82 8.43 -12.92
C ILE A 195 2.10 7.28 -13.62
N GLY A 196 2.85 6.46 -14.36
CA GLY A 196 2.26 5.48 -15.25
C GLY A 196 1.28 4.50 -14.60
N PHE A 197 1.50 4.08 -13.35
CA PHE A 197 0.58 3.12 -12.72
C PHE A 197 -0.73 3.78 -12.22
N ILE A 198 -0.72 5.10 -11.96
CA ILE A 198 -1.92 5.85 -11.60
C ILE A 198 -2.80 5.98 -12.84
N ARG A 199 -2.21 6.42 -13.97
CA ARG A 199 -2.90 6.52 -15.25
C ARG A 199 -3.46 5.16 -15.70
N GLU A 200 -2.65 4.11 -15.67
CA GLU A 200 -3.09 2.76 -16.06
C GLU A 200 -4.23 2.24 -15.16
N ALA A 201 -4.21 2.53 -13.85
CA ALA A 201 -5.28 2.14 -12.94
C ALA A 201 -6.58 2.94 -13.18
N HIS A 202 -6.46 4.23 -13.47
CA HIS A 202 -7.60 5.06 -13.86
C HIS A 202 -8.24 4.56 -15.17
N GLU A 203 -7.44 4.35 -16.22
CA GLU A 203 -7.89 3.79 -17.51
C GLU A 203 -8.52 2.39 -17.35
N ALA A 204 -8.09 1.64 -16.33
CA ALA A 204 -8.62 0.34 -15.98
C ALA A 204 -9.97 0.38 -15.23
N GLY A 205 -10.46 1.57 -14.85
CA GLY A 205 -11.69 1.79 -14.10
C GLY A 205 -11.56 1.47 -12.61
N LEU A 206 -10.35 1.54 -12.04
CA LEU A 206 -10.09 1.21 -10.63
C LEU A 206 -10.27 2.40 -9.68
N GLY A 207 -10.58 3.57 -10.22
CA GLY A 207 -10.78 4.81 -9.46
C GLY A 207 -10.52 6.05 -10.30
N GLU A 208 -10.64 7.21 -9.66
CA GLU A 208 -10.60 8.51 -10.32
C GLU A 208 -9.27 9.23 -10.14
N LEU A 209 -8.74 9.75 -11.25
CA LEU A 209 -7.53 10.56 -11.26
C LEU A 209 -7.80 12.00 -10.79
N ASP A 210 -8.99 12.53 -11.10
CA ASP A 210 -9.47 13.80 -10.59
C ASP A 210 -10.10 13.60 -9.21
N PHE A 211 -9.47 14.16 -8.19
CA PHE A 211 -9.87 13.98 -6.80
C PHE A 211 -10.28 15.32 -6.18
N LYS A 212 -11.16 15.24 -5.17
CA LYS A 212 -11.55 16.37 -4.35
C LYS A 212 -11.30 16.05 -2.88
N VAL A 213 -10.56 16.92 -2.19
CA VAL A 213 -10.45 16.85 -0.73
C VAL A 213 -11.79 17.26 -0.12
N THR A 214 -12.43 16.35 0.59
CA THR A 214 -13.77 16.55 1.19
C THR A 214 -13.71 16.98 2.64
N ALA A 215 -12.62 16.66 3.34
CA ALA A 215 -12.34 17.10 4.69
C ALA A 215 -10.82 17.22 4.90
N GLU A 216 -10.39 18.24 5.61
CA GLU A 216 -9.03 18.38 6.11
C GLU A 216 -9.11 18.64 7.61
N LEU A 217 -8.51 17.76 8.40
CA LEU A 217 -8.46 17.87 9.85
C LEU A 217 -7.03 18.23 10.24
N ALA A 218 -6.84 19.45 10.72
CA ALA A 218 -5.58 19.84 11.35
C ALA A 218 -5.52 19.19 12.73
N VAL A 219 -4.41 18.49 13.02
CA VAL A 219 -4.08 17.94 14.34
C VAL A 219 -3.07 18.84 15.02
#